data_AF-A0A0B5FVL7-F1
#
_entry.id   AF-A0A0B5FVL7-F1
#
_cell.length_a   1.000
_cell.length_b   1.000
_cell.length_c   1.000
_cell.angle_alpha   90.00
_cell.angle_beta   90.00
_cell.angle_gamma   90.00
#
_symmetry.space_group_name_H-M   'P 1'
#
loop_
_entity.id
_entity.type
_entity.pdbx_description
1 polymer ?
#
loop_
_entity_poly.entity_id
_entity_poly.type
_entity_poly.pdbx_seq_one_letter_code
_entity_poly.pdbx_strand_id
1 'polypeptide(L)'
;MKKTRQDVIDFLRTFWLGHRSSSFRRGNYLFALCENGQGHFLVWGDRPGASVLTREVFGEIVREARALGVARPYHIYASRRLYFGPGIKFHHIPHAVLRKVA
;
A
#
# COMPACT_ATOMS: atom_id res chain seq x y z
N MET A 1 3.96 21.26 5.82
CA MET A 1 4.65 20.12 6.46
C MET A 1 4.66 18.94 5.49
N LYS A 2 5.82 18.35 5.16
CA LYS A 2 5.89 17.15 4.30
C LYS A 2 5.42 15.95 5.14
N LYS A 3 4.45 15.17 4.63
CA LYS A 3 3.92 14.01 5.35
C LYS A 3 4.77 12.76 5.12
N THR A 4 4.93 11.98 6.16
CA THR A 4 5.72 10.76 6.16
C THR A 4 4.88 9.57 5.68
N ARG A 5 5.55 8.49 5.27
CA ARG A 5 4.89 7.20 4.98
C ARG A 5 4.09 6.69 6.18
N GLN A 6 4.56 6.97 7.40
CA GLN A 6 3.93 6.52 8.63
C GLN A 6 2.58 7.22 8.85
N ASP A 7 2.49 8.53 8.57
CA ASP A 7 1.23 9.28 8.70
C ASP A 7 0.13 8.72 7.78
N VAL A 8 0.51 8.33 6.56
CA VAL A 8 -0.42 7.71 5.59
C VAL A 8 -0.87 6.34 6.08
N ILE A 9 0.06 5.56 6.62
CA ILE A 9 -0.23 4.26 7.24
C ILE A 9 -1.22 4.40 8.39
N ASP A 10 -1.00 5.35 9.29
CA ASP A 10 -1.84 5.55 10.46
C ASP A 10 -3.25 5.98 10.04
N PHE A 11 -3.35 6.82 9.01
CA PHE A 11 -4.63 7.15 8.39
C PHE A 11 -5.32 5.92 7.78
N LEU A 12 -4.61 5.10 6.98
CA LEU A 12 -5.18 3.91 6.35
C LEU A 12 -5.65 2.90 7.39
N ARG A 13 -4.92 2.76 8.50
CA ARG A 13 -5.33 1.91 9.63
C ARG A 13 -6.68 2.36 10.19
N THR A 14 -6.80 3.65 10.51
CA THR A 14 -8.00 4.20 11.15
C THR A 14 -9.22 4.15 10.23
N PHE A 15 -9.06 4.52 8.97
CA PHE A 15 -10.22 4.80 8.10
C PHE A 15 -10.50 3.73 7.03
N TRP A 16 -9.51 2.94 6.61
CA TRP A 16 -9.65 2.05 5.43
C TRP A 16 -9.56 0.57 5.78
N LEU A 17 -8.65 0.20 6.68
CA LEU A 17 -8.55 -1.18 7.16
C LEU A 17 -9.62 -1.47 8.21
N GLY A 18 -9.93 -0.50 9.07
CA GLY A 18 -10.80 -0.66 10.23
C GLY A 18 -10.22 -1.65 11.25
N HIS A 19 -10.99 -2.03 12.26
CA HIS A 19 -10.63 -3.10 13.22
C HIS A 19 -10.58 -4.50 12.57
N ARG A 20 -10.47 -4.62 11.24
CA ARG A 20 -10.28 -5.92 10.60
C ARG A 20 -8.96 -6.49 11.05
N SER A 21 -8.96 -7.79 11.35
CA SER A 21 -7.85 -8.63 11.83
C SER A 21 -6.61 -8.56 10.93
N SER A 22 -5.93 -7.43 11.00
CA SER A 22 -4.79 -7.10 10.17
C SER A 22 -3.58 -7.01 11.07
N SER A 23 -2.61 -7.90 10.92
CA SER A 23 -1.35 -7.81 11.65
C SER A 23 -0.42 -6.82 10.95
N PHE A 24 0.03 -5.80 11.67
CA PHE A 24 0.88 -4.77 11.11
C PHE A 24 2.32 -5.30 10.94
N ARG A 25 2.93 -5.07 9.78
CA ARG A 25 4.30 -5.51 9.49
C ARG A 25 5.07 -4.40 8.81
N ARG A 26 6.35 -4.24 9.16
CA ARG A 26 7.23 -3.31 8.46
C ARG A 26 7.88 -4.00 7.26
N GLY A 27 7.57 -3.50 6.07
CA GLY A 27 8.29 -3.77 4.82
C GLY A 27 8.50 -2.47 4.05
N ASN A 28 9.14 -2.58 2.88
CA ASN A 28 9.32 -1.48 1.94
C ASN A 28 7.95 -1.00 1.43
N TYR A 29 7.14 -1.93 0.93
CA TYR A 29 5.77 -1.66 0.50
C TYR A 29 4.75 -2.27 1.45
N LEU A 30 4.99 -3.48 1.93
CA LEU A 30 4.10 -4.15 2.88
C LEU A 30 3.96 -3.33 4.16
N PHE A 31 2.72 -3.17 4.62
CA PHE A 31 2.42 -2.54 5.90
C PHE A 31 1.45 -3.35 6.77
N ALA A 32 0.66 -4.26 6.19
CA ALA A 32 -0.26 -5.11 6.96
C ALA A 32 -0.53 -6.46 6.26
N LEU A 33 -0.90 -7.47 7.03
CA LEU A 33 -1.41 -8.76 6.55
C LEU A 33 -2.82 -9.02 7.09
N CYS A 34 -3.69 -9.56 6.26
CA CYS A 34 -4.98 -10.13 6.66
C CYS A 34 -4.81 -11.53 7.29
N GLU A 35 -5.83 -11.98 8.04
CA GLU A 35 -5.94 -13.37 8.54
C GLU A 35 -5.77 -14.44 7.45
N ASN A 36 -6.27 -14.17 6.23
CA ASN A 36 -6.16 -15.09 5.11
C ASN A 36 -4.78 -15.05 4.40
N GLY A 37 -3.80 -14.35 4.98
CA GLY A 37 -2.44 -14.23 4.46
C GLY A 37 -2.26 -13.21 3.33
N GLN A 38 -3.31 -12.50 2.91
CA GLN A 38 -3.21 -11.43 1.90
C GLN A 38 -2.52 -10.19 2.47
N GLY A 39 -1.74 -9.50 1.64
CA GLY A 39 -0.98 -8.32 2.06
C GLY A 39 -1.55 -6.99 1.59
N HIS A 40 -1.40 -5.98 2.44
CA HIS A 40 -1.62 -4.57 2.17
C HIS A 40 -0.30 -3.86 1.92
N PHE A 41 -0.17 -3.24 0.74
CA PHE A 41 1.04 -2.61 0.24
C PHE A 41 0.79 -1.14 -0.05
N LEU A 42 1.67 -0.27 0.41
CA LEU A 42 1.60 1.17 0.21
C LEU A 42 2.70 1.61 -0.75
N VAL A 43 2.30 2.15 -1.91
CA VAL A 43 3.19 2.85 -2.83
C VAL A 43 3.15 4.33 -2.49
N TRP A 44 4.17 4.77 -1.74
CA TRP A 44 4.28 6.13 -1.26
C TRP A 44 5.73 6.57 -1.21
N GLY A 45 5.97 7.80 -1.65
CA GLY A 45 7.26 8.45 -1.55
C GLY A 45 7.14 9.94 -1.80
N ASP A 46 8.18 10.67 -1.40
CA ASP A 46 8.28 12.12 -1.40
C ASP A 46 8.69 12.71 -2.75
N ARG A 47 9.14 11.87 -3.69
CA ARG A 47 9.54 12.26 -5.04
C ARG A 47 8.37 12.21 -6.04
N PRO A 48 8.35 13.06 -7.08
CA PRO A 48 7.40 12.94 -8.18
C PRO A 48 7.40 11.52 -8.75
N GLY A 49 6.22 10.92 -8.89
CA GLY A 49 6.07 9.54 -9.37
C GLY A 49 6.17 8.45 -8.31
N ALA A 50 6.69 8.74 -7.10
CA ALA A 50 6.88 7.75 -6.04
C ALA A 50 5.58 7.26 -5.37
N SER A 51 4.43 7.81 -5.77
CA SER A 51 3.10 7.38 -5.33
C SER A 51 2.29 6.72 -6.48
N VAL A 52 2.95 6.33 -7.57
CA VAL A 52 2.31 5.75 -8.76
C VAL A 52 2.65 4.26 -8.86
N LEU A 53 1.64 3.42 -9.05
CA LEU A 53 1.84 2.00 -9.30
C LEU A 53 2.24 1.78 -10.76
N THR A 54 3.54 1.55 -10.99
CA THR A 54 4.11 1.13 -12.28
C THR A 54 4.37 -0.38 -12.30
N ARG A 55 4.81 -0.91 -13.46
CA ARG A 55 5.15 -2.34 -13.59
C ARG A 55 6.38 -2.70 -12.73
N GLU A 56 7.33 -1.79 -12.65
CA GLU A 56 8.58 -1.92 -11.89
C GLU A 56 8.26 -2.00 -10.40
N VAL A 57 7.49 -1.04 -9.88
CA VAL A 57 7.01 -1.01 -8.49
C VAL A 57 6.21 -2.28 -8.16
N PHE A 58 5.36 -2.74 -9.08
CA PHE A 58 4.64 -3.99 -8.88
C PHE A 58 5.58 -5.21 -8.81
N GLY A 59 6.64 -5.23 -9.62
CA GLY A 59 7.67 -6.27 -9.55
C GLY A 59 8.37 -6.30 -8.20
N GLU A 60 8.67 -5.13 -7.62
CA GLU A 60 9.25 -5.02 -6.28
C GLU A 60 8.30 -5.52 -5.19
N ILE A 61 7.01 -5.15 -5.27
CA ILE A 61 5.95 -5.67 -4.39
C ILE A 61 5.86 -7.20 -4.48
N VAL A 62 5.90 -7.77 -5.68
CA VAL A 62 5.86 -9.23 -5.87
C VAL A 62 7.08 -9.91 -5.25
N ARG A 63 8.28 -9.33 -5.40
CA ARG A 63 9.50 -9.85 -4.79
C ARG A 63 9.41 -9.82 -3.26
N GLU A 64 8.98 -8.70 -2.69
CA GLU A 64 8.76 -8.56 -1.26
C GLU A 64 7.70 -9.55 -0.75
N ALA A 65 6.55 -9.65 -1.42
CA ALA A 65 5.47 -10.57 -1.08
C ALA A 65 5.95 -12.03 -1.05
N ARG A 66 6.72 -12.45 -2.05
CA ARG A 66 7.28 -13.81 -2.11
C ARG A 66 8.26 -14.07 -0.98
N ALA A 67 9.17 -13.13 -0.71
CA ALA A 67 10.14 -13.27 0.37
C ALA A 67 9.46 -13.38 1.75
N LEU A 68 8.28 -12.78 1.91
CA LEU A 68 7.52 -12.74 3.16
C LEU A 68 6.37 -13.75 3.23
N GLY A 69 6.20 -14.62 2.23
CA GLY A 69 5.14 -15.64 2.18
C GLY A 69 3.72 -15.07 2.06
N VAL A 70 3.56 -13.89 1.45
CA VAL A 70 2.28 -13.20 1.34
C VAL A 70 1.43 -13.76 0.21
N ALA A 71 0.16 -14.08 0.51
CA ALA A 71 -0.78 -14.62 -0.46
C ALA A 71 -1.36 -13.53 -1.38
N ARG A 72 -1.78 -13.95 -2.58
CA ARG A 72 -2.55 -13.13 -3.53
C ARG A 72 -4.04 -13.16 -3.19
N PRO A 73 -4.83 -12.17 -3.67
CA PRO A 73 -4.41 -10.94 -4.34
C PRO A 73 -3.76 -9.92 -3.39
N TYR A 74 -2.95 -9.02 -3.97
CA TYR A 74 -2.26 -7.95 -3.25
C TYR A 74 -3.11 -6.69 -3.24
N HIS A 75 -3.37 -6.16 -2.04
CA HIS A 75 -4.09 -4.91 -1.86
C HIS A 75 -3.11 -3.75 -1.94
N ILE A 76 -3.11 -3.01 -3.05
CA ILE A 76 -2.10 -1.97 -3.33
C ILE A 76 -2.74 -0.59 -3.25
N TYR A 77 -2.18 0.27 -2.40
CA TYR A 77 -2.62 1.64 -2.18
C TYR A 77 -1.65 2.59 -2.87
N ALA A 78 -2.14 3.42 -3.79
CA ALA A 78 -1.34 4.42 -4.50
C ALA A 78 -2.18 5.62 -4.96
N SER A 79 -1.57 6.74 -5.31
CA SER A 79 -2.29 7.90 -5.85
C SER A 79 -2.74 7.72 -7.29
N ARG A 80 -2.00 6.95 -8.10
CA ARG A 80 -2.38 6.58 -9.47
C ARG A 80 -1.87 5.18 -9.80
N ARG A 81 -2.48 4.54 -10.79
CA ARG A 81 -1.98 3.30 -11.40
C ARG A 81 -1.70 3.51 -12.89
N LEU A 82 -0.56 3.01 -13.34
CA LEU A 82 -0.20 2.89 -14.75
C LEU A 82 -0.10 1.43 -15.18
N TYR A 83 -0.09 0.49 -14.23
CA TYR A 83 -0.04 -0.95 -14.47
C TYR A 83 -1.29 -1.67 -13.95
N PHE A 84 -1.79 -2.64 -14.72
CA PHE A 84 -3.07 -3.34 -14.52
C PHE A 84 -2.89 -4.87 -14.55
N GLY A 85 -1.88 -5.39 -13.84
CA GLY A 85 -1.59 -6.82 -13.78
C GLY A 85 -2.61 -7.66 -12.98
N PRO A 86 -2.61 -8.99 -13.18
CA PRO A 86 -3.46 -9.90 -12.44
C PRO A 86 -3.09 -9.97 -10.96
N GLY A 87 -4.09 -10.24 -10.11
CA GLY A 87 -3.88 -10.37 -8.67
C GLY A 87 -3.70 -9.03 -7.93
N ILE A 88 -3.95 -7.90 -8.59
CA ILE A 88 -3.94 -6.57 -7.98
C ILE A 88 -5.36 -6.20 -7.54
N LYS A 89 -5.52 -5.91 -6.25
CA LYS A 89 -6.66 -5.15 -5.72
C LYS A 89 -6.21 -3.72 -5.47
N PHE A 90 -6.50 -2.83 -6.42
CA PHE A 90 -6.05 -1.45 -6.37
C PHE A 90 -6.97 -0.58 -5.51
N HIS A 91 -6.37 0.20 -4.62
CA HIS A 91 -7.03 1.19 -3.78
C HIS A 91 -6.45 2.57 -4.10
N HIS A 92 -7.27 3.43 -4.68
CA HIS A 92 -6.87 4.80 -4.99
C HIS A 92 -6.82 5.64 -3.71
N ILE A 93 -5.67 6.26 -3.40
CA ILE A 93 -5.55 7.25 -2.33
C ILE A 93 -5.78 8.64 -2.92
N PRO A 94 -6.93 9.30 -2.67
CA PRO A 94 -7.21 10.61 -3.24
C PRO A 94 -6.22 11.66 -2.73
N HIS A 95 -5.80 12.58 -3.59
CA HIS A 95 -4.94 13.71 -3.19
C HIS A 95 -5.52 14.55 -2.04
N ALA A 96 -6.84 14.58 -1.87
CA ALA A 96 -7.49 15.25 -0.72
C ALA A 96 -7.22 14.55 0.61
N VAL A 97 -7.15 13.21 0.63
CA VAL A 97 -6.74 12.44 1.81
C VAL A 97 -5.29 12.76 2.16
N LEU A 98 -4.44 12.89 1.13
CA LEU A 98 -3.06 13.31 1.31
C LEU A 98 -2.95 14.71 1.94
N ARG A 99 -3.95 15.58 1.74
CA ARG A 99 -4.04 16.91 2.37
C ARG A 99 -4.66 16.89 3.77
N LYS A 100 -5.71 16.09 4.02
CA LYS A 100 -6.56 16.13 5.24
C LYS A 100 -5.98 15.53 6.53
N VAL A 101 -4.90 14.74 6.50
CA VAL A 101 -4.22 14.29 7.73
C VAL A 101 -3.41 15.45 8.32
N ALA A 102 -4.10 16.46 8.86
CA ALA A 102 -3.53 17.69 9.43
C ALA A 102 -3.73 17.69 10.94
#